data_AF-F4LRH9-F1
#
_entry.id   AF-F4LRH9-F1
#
_cell.length_a   1.000
_cell.length_b   1.000
_cell.length_c   1.000
_cell.angle_alpha   90.00
_cell.angle_beta   90.00
_cell.angle_gamma   90.00
#
_symmetry.space_group_name_H-M   'P 1'
#
loop_
_entity.id
_entity.type
_entity.pdbx_description
1 polymer ?
#
loop_
_entity_poly.entity_id
_entity_poly.type
_entity_poly.pdbx_seq_one_letter_code
_entity_poly.pdbx_strand_id
1 'polypeptide(L)'
;MRYIKYFTCLVISIIVILGAVLYKDLSLSKNKISEEQAKELMSKSQRLYLSLLNAKSPIGDTIPDLKVEGDRYWLYVKDERINSKEKIMNLLNEVYTSKLSEKIYKDLKFEEADGRIRRPLGDLGTLADYVNSKINRITAFRNRCKVEATVPHNIDDDDITSYSEETMEFLYEEGTGWRLNTLVF
;
A
#
# COMPACT_ATOMS: atom_id res chain seq x y z
N MET A 1 -25.55 28.20 43.12
CA MET A 1 -25.75 26.73 43.07
C MET A 1 -25.82 26.14 41.65
N ARG A 2 -26.51 26.77 40.68
CA ARG A 2 -26.62 26.23 39.30
C ARG A 2 -25.26 26.04 38.58
N TYR A 3 -24.35 27.01 38.69
CA TYR A 3 -23.04 26.99 38.02
C TYR A 3 -22.11 25.83 38.43
N ILE A 4 -22.16 25.38 39.69
CA ILE A 4 -21.31 24.29 40.19
C ILE A 4 -21.70 22.95 39.56
N LYS A 5 -23.00 22.73 39.28
CA LYS A 5 -23.50 21.52 38.61
C LYS A 5 -23.07 21.45 37.14
N TYR A 6 -23.08 22.59 36.43
CA TYR A 6 -22.61 22.65 35.04
C TYR A 6 -21.10 22.42 34.95
N PHE A 7 -20.32 22.97 35.88
CA PHE A 7 -18.88 22.77 35.93
C PHE A 7 -18.50 21.31 36.21
N THR A 8 -19.17 20.66 37.16
CA THR A 8 -18.95 19.22 37.45
C THR A 8 -19.35 18.33 36.28
N CYS A 9 -20.49 18.58 35.62
CA CYS A 9 -20.85 17.86 34.40
C CYS A 9 -19.79 18.02 33.30
N LEU A 10 -19.28 19.24 33.07
CA LEU A 10 -18.26 19.52 32.06
C LEU A 10 -16.96 18.74 32.33
N VAL A 11 -16.49 18.74 33.58
CA VAL A 11 -15.27 18.01 33.97
C VAL A 11 -15.45 16.50 33.78
N ILE A 12 -16.61 15.94 34.16
CA ILE A 12 -16.92 14.53 33.95
C ILE A 12 -16.93 14.20 32.45
N SER A 13 -17.57 15.04 31.62
CA SER A 13 -17.57 14.86 30.17
C SER A 13 -16.16 14.87 29.56
N ILE A 14 -15.29 15.77 30.02
CA ILE A 14 -13.88 15.83 29.57
C ILE A 14 -13.13 14.55 29.95
N ILE A 15 -13.29 14.06 31.18
CA ILE A 15 -12.65 12.82 31.64
C ILE A 15 -13.13 11.61 30.82
N VAL A 16 -14.44 11.52 30.55
CA VAL A 16 -15.01 10.45 29.74
C VAL A 16 -14.48 10.49 28.30
N ILE A 17 -14.41 11.68 27.68
CA ILE A 17 -13.87 11.86 26.32
C ILE A 17 -12.39 11.46 26.28
N LEU A 18 -11.58 11.95 27.23
CA LEU A 18 -10.16 11.59 27.33
C LEU A 18 -9.97 10.08 27.55
N GLY A 19 -10.78 9.49 28.43
CA GLY A 19 -10.78 8.04 28.67
C GLY A 19 -11.12 7.25 27.41
N ALA A 20 -12.11 7.67 26.64
CA ALA A 20 -12.49 7.02 25.39
C ALA A 20 -11.41 7.15 24.31
N VAL A 21 -10.77 8.33 24.19
CA VAL A 21 -9.65 8.55 23.25
C VAL A 21 -8.44 7.68 23.61
N LEU A 22 -8.05 7.66 24.89
CA LEU A 22 -6.95 6.83 25.37
C LEU A 22 -7.24 5.34 25.21
N TYR A 23 -8.47 4.91 25.48
CA TYR A 23 -8.88 3.53 25.28
C TYR A 23 -8.83 3.12 23.80
N LYS A 24 -9.30 3.99 22.88
CA LYS A 24 -9.21 3.77 21.43
C LYS A 24 -7.75 3.63 21.00
N ASP A 25 -6.88 4.56 21.42
CA ASP A 25 -5.43 4.50 21.13
C ASP A 25 -4.79 3.20 21.66
N LEU A 26 -5.13 2.78 22.87
CA LEU A 26 -4.61 1.56 23.49
C LEU A 26 -5.10 0.30 22.76
N SER A 27 -6.38 0.26 22.37
CA SER A 27 -6.95 -0.87 21.62
C SER A 27 -6.31 -1.01 20.24
N LEU A 28 -6.05 0.10 19.54
CA LEU A 28 -5.35 0.12 18.26
C LEU A 28 -3.90 -0.36 18.40
N SER A 29 -3.20 0.05 19.48
CA SER A 29 -1.84 -0.41 19.74
C SER A 29 -1.74 -1.93 20.01
N LYS A 30 -2.84 -2.57 20.46
CA LYS A 30 -2.92 -4.02 20.62
C LYS A 30 -3.14 -4.76 19.30
N ASN A 31 -3.71 -4.12 18.29
CA ASN A 31 -4.01 -4.72 16.98
C ASN A 31 -2.83 -4.66 16.01
N LYS A 32 -1.64 -5.02 16.49
CA LYS A 32 -0.40 -5.07 15.70
C LYS A 32 -0.56 -5.97 14.47
N ILE A 33 -0.04 -5.56 13.31
CA ILE A 33 0.01 -6.39 12.11
C ILE A 33 0.80 -7.68 12.38
N SER A 34 0.32 -8.82 11.87
CA SER A 34 1.07 -10.09 11.95
C SER A 34 2.20 -10.13 10.90
N GLU A 35 3.16 -11.03 11.09
CA GLU A 35 4.24 -11.22 10.11
C GLU A 35 3.68 -11.71 8.76
N GLU A 36 2.73 -12.64 8.80
CA GLU A 36 2.06 -13.18 7.61
C GLU A 36 1.31 -12.08 6.85
N GLN A 37 0.55 -11.25 7.57
CA GLN A 37 -0.15 -10.11 6.96
C GLN A 37 0.81 -9.09 6.35
N ALA A 38 1.93 -8.81 7.01
CA ALA A 38 2.95 -7.90 6.49
C ALA A 38 3.54 -8.44 5.18
N LYS A 39 3.99 -9.71 5.18
CA LYS A 39 4.53 -10.38 3.99
C LYS A 39 3.52 -10.43 2.85
N GLU A 40 2.26 -10.76 3.16
CA GLU A 40 1.19 -10.80 2.16
C GLU A 40 1.00 -9.44 1.49
N LEU A 41 0.91 -8.35 2.27
CA LEU A 41 0.78 -7.00 1.73
C LEU A 41 2.01 -6.57 0.93
N MET A 42 3.22 -6.89 1.40
CA MET A 42 4.48 -6.59 0.69
C MET A 42 4.54 -7.31 -0.66
N SER A 43 4.23 -8.61 -0.69
CA SER A 43 4.18 -9.40 -1.93
C SER A 43 3.08 -8.90 -2.89
N LYS A 44 1.87 -8.60 -2.36
CA LYS A 44 0.79 -8.01 -3.16
C LYS A 44 1.19 -6.65 -3.73
N SER A 45 1.88 -5.82 -2.96
CA SER A 45 2.39 -4.51 -3.36
C SER A 45 3.31 -4.61 -4.57
N GLN A 46 4.34 -5.46 -4.49
CA GLN A 46 5.26 -5.71 -5.58
C GLN A 46 4.52 -6.17 -6.84
N ARG A 47 3.71 -7.24 -6.74
CA ARG A 47 2.96 -7.77 -7.88
C ARG A 47 2.05 -6.71 -8.49
N LEU A 48 1.29 -5.99 -7.68
CA LEU A 48 0.37 -4.96 -8.15
C LEU A 48 1.11 -3.82 -8.86
N TYR A 49 2.20 -3.33 -8.27
CA TYR A 49 2.97 -2.24 -8.85
C TYR A 49 3.58 -2.64 -10.20
N LEU A 50 4.24 -3.80 -10.29
CA LEU A 50 4.83 -4.30 -11.53
C LEU A 50 3.78 -4.57 -12.60
N SER A 51 2.61 -5.11 -12.24
CA SER A 51 1.51 -5.31 -13.19
C SER A 51 1.00 -3.99 -13.73
N LEU A 52 0.72 -3.01 -12.87
CA LEU A 52 0.28 -1.68 -13.30
C LEU A 52 1.36 -0.93 -14.08
N LEU A 53 2.64 -1.14 -13.75
CA LEU A 53 3.76 -0.61 -14.51
C LEU A 53 3.69 -1.05 -15.98
N ASN A 54 3.31 -2.31 -16.18
CA ASN A 54 3.13 -2.92 -17.48
C ASN A 54 1.70 -2.74 -18.04
N ALA A 55 0.88 -1.85 -17.47
CA ALA A 55 -0.52 -1.63 -17.87
C ALA A 55 -1.38 -2.92 -17.88
N LYS A 56 -1.07 -3.85 -16.95
CA LYS A 56 -1.76 -5.13 -16.75
C LYS A 56 -2.43 -5.19 -15.39
N SER A 57 -3.47 -6.00 -15.29
CA SER A 57 -4.02 -6.43 -14.00
C SER A 57 -3.03 -7.37 -13.29
N PRO A 58 -2.98 -7.38 -11.94
CA PRO A 58 -2.21 -8.36 -11.17
C PRO A 58 -2.73 -9.81 -11.30
N ILE A 59 -3.92 -9.97 -11.87
CA ILE A 59 -4.56 -11.25 -12.13
C ILE A 59 -4.81 -11.33 -13.63
N GLY A 60 -4.55 -12.48 -14.26
CA GLY A 60 -4.82 -12.75 -15.68
C GLY A 60 -3.76 -12.26 -16.66
N ASP A 61 -3.91 -12.66 -17.92
CA ASP A 61 -2.83 -12.63 -18.92
C ASP A 61 -3.07 -11.64 -20.06
N THR A 62 -3.98 -10.66 -19.87
CA THR A 62 -4.27 -9.66 -20.90
C THR A 62 -3.04 -8.79 -21.15
N ILE A 63 -2.53 -8.83 -22.39
CA ILE A 63 -1.37 -8.04 -22.81
C ILE A 63 -1.86 -6.66 -23.28
N PRO A 64 -1.28 -5.55 -22.80
CA PRO A 64 -1.65 -4.20 -23.28
C PRO A 64 -1.28 -4.03 -24.76
N ASP A 65 -1.90 -3.07 -25.43
CA ASP A 65 -1.45 -2.69 -26.77
C ASP A 65 -0.27 -1.71 -26.65
N LEU A 66 0.83 -1.97 -27.35
CA LEU A 66 1.95 -1.04 -27.49
C LEU A 66 1.73 -0.18 -28.74
N LYS A 67 1.76 1.15 -28.59
CA LYS A 67 1.69 2.10 -29.71
C LYS A 67 2.80 3.14 -29.61
N VAL A 68 3.21 3.65 -30.76
CA VAL A 68 4.16 4.76 -30.88
C VAL A 68 3.40 5.99 -31.32
N GLU A 69 3.50 7.08 -30.56
CA GLU A 69 2.88 8.36 -30.88
C GLU A 69 3.89 9.49 -30.65
N GLY A 70 4.32 10.11 -31.76
CA GLY A 70 5.50 10.97 -31.75
C GLY A 70 6.74 10.18 -31.29
N ASP A 71 7.50 10.76 -30.37
CA ASP A 71 8.73 10.15 -29.83
C ASP A 71 8.48 9.26 -28.59
N ARG A 72 7.24 8.86 -28.32
CA ARG A 72 6.87 8.12 -27.11
C ARG A 72 6.22 6.78 -27.42
N TYR A 73 6.57 5.80 -26.60
CA TYR A 73 5.94 4.49 -26.54
C TYR A 73 4.87 4.49 -25.45
N TRP A 74 3.67 4.04 -25.79
CA TRP A 74 2.51 4.02 -24.93
C TRP A 74 1.99 2.60 -24.76
N LEU A 75 1.71 2.24 -23.51
CA LEU A 75 0.99 1.02 -23.16
C LEU A 75 -0.48 1.38 -22.93
N TYR A 76 -1.34 0.87 -23.81
CA TYR A 76 -2.79 1.02 -23.69
C TYR A 76 -3.38 -0.16 -22.93
N VAL A 77 -4.12 0.17 -21.87
CA VAL A 77 -4.85 -0.83 -21.09
C VAL A 77 -5.91 -1.49 -21.98
N LYS A 78 -6.01 -2.82 -21.86
CA LYS A 78 -7.08 -3.64 -22.46
C LYS A 78 -7.91 -4.37 -21.43
N ASP A 79 -7.37 -4.51 -20.22
CA ASP A 79 -8.00 -5.30 -19.18
C ASP A 79 -9.13 -4.53 -18.52
N GLU A 80 -10.34 -5.08 -18.60
CA GLU A 80 -11.56 -4.51 -18.02
C GLU A 80 -11.49 -4.28 -16.52
N ARG A 81 -10.57 -4.94 -15.80
CA ARG A 81 -10.38 -4.75 -14.36
C ARG A 81 -9.60 -3.49 -14.01
N ILE A 82 -8.93 -2.86 -14.98
CA ILE A 82 -8.11 -1.67 -14.79
C ILE A 82 -8.31 -0.61 -15.87
N ASN A 83 -9.36 -0.72 -16.71
CA ASN A 83 -9.61 0.19 -17.82
C ASN A 83 -10.19 1.56 -17.42
N SER A 84 -10.19 1.90 -16.14
CA SER A 84 -10.56 3.23 -15.66
C SER A 84 -9.73 3.64 -14.45
N LYS A 85 -9.61 4.95 -14.21
CA LYS A 85 -8.96 5.49 -13.02
C LYS A 85 -9.56 4.91 -11.73
N GLU A 86 -10.89 4.87 -11.64
CA GLU A 86 -11.59 4.33 -10.48
C GLU A 86 -11.18 2.89 -10.18
N LYS A 87 -11.17 2.02 -11.20
CA LYS A 87 -10.80 0.62 -11.04
C LYS A 87 -9.34 0.44 -10.62
N ILE A 88 -8.41 1.21 -11.21
CA ILE A 88 -7.00 1.20 -10.79
C ILE A 88 -6.86 1.67 -9.34
N MET A 89 -7.53 2.75 -8.96
CA MET A 89 -7.49 3.29 -7.60
C MET A 89 -8.07 2.30 -6.59
N ASN A 90 -9.14 1.60 -6.93
CA ASN A 90 -9.72 0.57 -6.08
C ASN A 90 -8.70 -0.56 -5.80
N LEU A 91 -8.02 -1.07 -6.84
CA LEU A 91 -6.97 -2.07 -6.65
C LEU A 91 -5.80 -1.55 -5.80
N LEU A 92 -5.35 -0.31 -6.03
CA LEU A 92 -4.30 0.29 -5.22
C LEU A 92 -4.71 0.40 -3.75
N ASN A 93 -5.95 0.80 -3.47
CA ASN A 93 -6.49 0.95 -2.11
C ASN A 93 -6.72 -0.39 -1.38
N GLU A 94 -6.69 -1.53 -2.07
CA GLU A 94 -6.67 -2.84 -1.41
C GLU A 94 -5.34 -3.12 -0.71
N VAL A 95 -4.25 -2.50 -1.18
CA VAL A 95 -2.89 -2.77 -0.69
C VAL A 95 -2.30 -1.57 0.03
N TYR A 96 -2.46 -0.38 -0.53
CA TYR A 96 -1.87 0.86 -0.07
C TYR A 96 -2.90 1.77 0.61
N THR A 97 -2.40 2.69 1.43
CA THR A 97 -3.22 3.78 1.96
C THR A 97 -3.69 4.67 0.83
N SER A 98 -4.86 5.29 0.98
CA SER A 98 -5.45 6.15 -0.07
C SER A 98 -4.48 7.23 -0.57
N LYS A 99 -3.71 7.83 0.35
CA LYS A 99 -2.70 8.83 0.02
C LYS A 99 -1.56 8.27 -0.84
N LEU A 100 -1.06 7.07 -0.49
CA LEU A 100 0.01 6.45 -1.26
C LEU A 100 -0.51 5.93 -2.61
N SER A 101 -1.73 5.39 -2.67
CA SER A 101 -2.40 5.00 -3.92
C SER A 101 -2.47 6.15 -4.92
N GLU A 102 -2.88 7.35 -4.48
CA GLU A 102 -2.93 8.52 -5.34
C GLU A 102 -1.55 8.93 -5.87
N LYS A 103 -0.53 8.84 -5.02
CA LYS A 103 0.85 9.12 -5.41
C LYS A 103 1.32 8.10 -6.46
N ILE A 104 1.12 6.81 -6.22
CA ILE A 104 1.49 5.73 -7.15
C ILE A 104 0.78 5.93 -8.50
N TYR A 105 -0.53 6.19 -8.51
CA TYR A 105 -1.27 6.42 -9.75
C TYR A 105 -0.67 7.57 -10.58
N LYS A 106 -0.30 8.68 -9.93
CA LYS A 106 0.35 9.82 -10.58
C LYS A 106 1.77 9.49 -11.06
N ASP A 107 2.55 8.78 -10.24
CA ASP A 107 3.93 8.40 -10.55
C ASP A 107 3.98 7.42 -11.75
N LEU A 108 2.97 6.55 -11.88
CA LEU A 108 2.80 5.66 -13.04
C LEU A 108 2.32 6.37 -14.31
N LYS A 109 1.96 7.66 -14.22
CA LYS A 109 1.56 8.53 -15.34
C LYS A 109 0.46 7.94 -16.21
N PHE A 110 -0.55 7.33 -15.56
CA PHE A 110 -1.77 6.95 -16.27
C PHE A 110 -2.53 8.19 -16.73
N GLU A 111 -2.98 8.16 -17.97
CA GLU A 111 -3.81 9.19 -18.58
C GLU A 111 -4.90 8.55 -19.46
N GLU A 112 -5.94 9.32 -19.74
CA GLU A 112 -7.01 8.94 -20.65
C GLU A 112 -6.79 9.60 -22.01
N ALA A 113 -6.81 8.81 -23.08
CA ALA A 113 -6.74 9.27 -24.45
C ALA A 113 -7.65 8.42 -25.32
N ASP A 114 -8.47 9.05 -26.16
CA ASP A 114 -9.45 8.38 -27.04
C ASP A 114 -10.37 7.40 -26.30
N GLY A 115 -10.79 7.77 -25.08
CA GLY A 115 -11.65 6.95 -24.22
C GLY A 115 -10.97 5.69 -23.66
N ARG A 116 -9.63 5.59 -23.73
CA ARG A 116 -8.85 4.48 -23.19
C ARG A 116 -7.80 4.98 -22.21
N ILE A 117 -7.56 4.20 -21.16
CA ILE A 117 -6.44 4.43 -20.25
C ILE A 117 -5.14 3.98 -20.91
N ARG A 118 -4.11 4.83 -20.84
CA ARG A 118 -2.74 4.53 -21.28
C ARG A 118 -1.71 5.07 -20.29
N ARG A 119 -0.48 4.60 -20.41
CA ARG A 119 0.68 5.15 -19.70
C ARG A 119 1.94 5.03 -20.57
N PRO A 120 2.99 5.84 -20.35
CA PRO A 120 4.24 5.68 -21.06
C PRO A 120 4.89 4.33 -20.71
N LEU A 121 5.57 3.71 -21.68
CA LEU A 121 6.43 2.56 -21.43
C LEU A 121 7.47 2.95 -20.36
N GLY A 122 7.66 2.08 -19.39
CA GLY A 122 8.70 2.22 -18.38
C GLY A 122 9.40 0.90 -18.16
N ASP A 123 10.64 0.96 -17.68
CA ASP A 123 11.43 -0.21 -17.33
C ASP A 123 11.71 -0.18 -15.84
N LEU A 124 11.22 -1.21 -15.15
CA LEU A 124 11.54 -1.48 -13.76
C LEU A 124 11.37 -2.98 -13.55
N GLY A 125 12.44 -3.60 -13.06
CA GLY A 125 12.44 -4.94 -12.52
C GLY A 125 12.85 -4.91 -11.05
N THR A 126 12.57 -6.01 -10.37
CA THR A 126 13.01 -6.25 -9.00
C THR A 126 13.29 -7.75 -8.86
N LEU A 127 14.30 -8.08 -8.07
CA LEU A 127 14.61 -9.44 -7.66
C LEU A 127 14.19 -9.70 -6.22
N ALA A 128 13.60 -8.71 -5.55
CA ALA A 128 13.21 -8.81 -4.16
C ALA A 128 12.14 -9.89 -3.97
N ASP A 129 12.39 -10.83 -3.08
CA ASP A 129 11.45 -11.89 -2.73
C ASP A 129 10.81 -11.60 -1.38
N TYR A 130 9.75 -10.80 -1.44
CA TYR A 130 8.99 -10.43 -0.24
C TYR A 130 8.25 -11.61 0.40
N VAL A 131 7.95 -12.68 -0.36
CA VAL A 131 7.32 -13.88 0.17
C VAL A 131 8.27 -14.58 1.14
N ASN A 132 9.54 -14.70 0.75
CA ASN A 132 10.59 -15.34 1.53
C ASN A 132 11.36 -14.38 2.46
N SER A 133 10.90 -13.13 2.59
CA SER A 133 11.47 -12.17 3.52
C SER A 133 11.43 -12.67 4.97
N LYS A 134 12.40 -12.23 5.78
CA LYS A 134 12.44 -12.47 7.23
C LYS A 134 12.03 -11.19 7.95
N ILE A 135 10.96 -11.24 8.73
CA ILE A 135 10.58 -10.11 9.58
C ILE A 135 11.47 -10.11 10.81
N ASN A 136 12.29 -9.07 10.95
CA ASN A 136 13.24 -8.94 12.05
C ASN A 136 12.57 -8.27 13.27
N ARG A 137 11.72 -7.27 13.02
CA ARG A 137 11.04 -6.52 14.07
C ARG A 137 9.75 -5.90 13.57
N ILE A 138 8.75 -5.87 14.43
CA ILE A 138 7.54 -5.08 14.23
C ILE A 138 7.32 -4.20 15.46
N THR A 139 7.25 -2.90 15.25
CA THR A 139 6.99 -1.88 16.29
C THR A 139 5.64 -1.20 16.01
N ALA A 140 4.71 -1.27 16.96
CA ALA A 140 3.37 -0.69 16.82
C ALA A 140 3.22 0.57 17.68
N PHE A 141 2.58 1.59 17.12
CA PHE A 141 2.15 2.78 17.86
C PHE A 141 0.83 3.29 17.28
N ARG A 142 -0.23 3.27 18.09
CA ARG A 142 -1.61 3.59 17.67
C ARG A 142 -2.02 2.76 16.44
N ASN A 143 -2.46 3.42 15.37
CA ASN A 143 -2.85 2.81 14.10
C ASN A 143 -1.67 2.64 13.13
N ARG A 144 -0.42 2.68 13.61
CA ARG A 144 0.78 2.54 12.76
C ARG A 144 1.60 1.34 13.19
N CYS A 145 2.11 0.59 12.22
CA CYS A 145 3.14 -0.43 12.45
C CYS A 145 4.34 -0.13 11.56
N LYS A 146 5.53 -0.13 12.15
CA LYS A 146 6.81 -0.14 11.44
C LYS A 146 7.34 -1.58 11.43
N VAL A 147 7.62 -2.10 10.25
CA VAL A 147 8.15 -3.46 10.04
C VAL A 147 9.56 -3.33 9.47
N GLU A 148 10.51 -3.99 10.10
CA GLU A 148 11.91 -4.09 9.65
C GLU A 148 12.12 -5.54 9.18
N ALA A 149 12.60 -5.71 7.95
CA ALA A 149 12.69 -7.02 7.30
C ALA A 149 13.98 -7.18 6.49
N THR A 150 14.53 -8.39 6.50
CA THR A 150 15.57 -8.84 5.56
C THR A 150 14.87 -9.46 4.35
N VAL A 151 15.08 -8.91 3.16
CA VAL A 151 14.43 -9.34 1.92
C VAL A 151 15.47 -10.00 1.02
N PRO A 152 15.42 -11.31 0.80
CA PRO A 152 16.35 -11.97 -0.11
C PRO A 152 16.08 -11.53 -1.55
N HIS A 153 17.13 -11.52 -2.38
CA HIS A 153 17.00 -11.32 -3.82
C HIS A 153 17.16 -12.66 -4.51
N ASN A 154 16.21 -13.01 -5.36
CA ASN A 154 16.26 -14.26 -6.11
C ASN A 154 17.19 -14.08 -7.31
N ILE A 155 18.43 -14.55 -7.16
CA ILE A 155 19.47 -14.51 -8.19
C ILE A 155 19.73 -15.97 -8.57
N ASP A 156 19.73 -16.28 -9.86
CA ASP A 156 19.94 -17.63 -10.40
C ASP A 156 21.35 -18.21 -10.13
N ASP A 157 22.21 -17.50 -9.38
CA ASP A 157 23.54 -17.96 -8.98
C ASP A 157 23.51 -18.49 -7.54
N ASP A 158 23.69 -19.81 -7.41
CA ASP A 158 23.63 -20.59 -6.16
C ASP A 158 24.60 -20.11 -5.05
N ASP A 159 25.53 -19.19 -5.34
CA ASP A 159 26.60 -18.76 -4.44
C ASP A 159 26.49 -17.30 -3.94
N ILE A 160 25.49 -16.52 -4.36
CA ILE A 160 25.30 -15.14 -3.88
C ILE A 160 23.97 -15.00 -3.14
N THR A 161 24.03 -15.06 -1.81
CA THR A 161 22.91 -14.62 -0.95
C THR A 161 22.88 -13.09 -0.87
N SER A 162 22.31 -12.45 -1.89
CA SER A 162 22.00 -11.02 -1.84
C SER A 162 20.72 -10.79 -1.06
N TYR A 163 20.70 -9.77 -0.20
CA TYR A 163 19.52 -9.32 0.51
C TYR A 163 19.54 -7.81 0.75
N SER A 164 18.36 -7.23 0.95
CA SER A 164 18.17 -5.86 1.43
C SER A 164 17.58 -5.85 2.84
N GLU A 165 18.04 -4.92 3.67
CA GLU A 165 17.36 -4.57 4.93
C GLU A 165 16.37 -3.42 4.64
N GLU A 166 15.08 -3.69 4.78
CA GLU A 166 14.02 -2.76 4.43
C GLU A 166 13.16 -2.39 5.64
N THR A 167 12.60 -1.19 5.58
CA THR A 167 11.68 -0.66 6.58
C THR A 167 10.39 -0.22 5.91
N MET A 168 9.29 -0.79 6.35
CA MET A 168 7.96 -0.56 5.80
C MET A 168 7.05 0.02 6.88
N GLU A 169 6.28 1.03 6.50
CA GLU A 169 5.21 1.54 7.35
C GLU A 169 3.86 1.00 6.89
N PHE A 170 3.07 0.59 7.86
CA PHE A 170 1.69 0.17 7.70
C PHE A 170 0.79 1.09 8.51
N LEU A 171 -0.37 1.43 7.96
CA LEU A 171 -1.44 2.16 8.64
C LEU A 171 -2.69 1.31 8.70
N TYR A 172 -3.33 1.27 9.87
CA TYR A 172 -4.64 0.69 10.04
C TYR A 172 -5.69 1.74 9.68
N GLU A 173 -6.48 1.44 8.67
CA GLU A 173 -7.62 2.22 8.22
C GLU A 173 -8.92 1.52 8.67
N GLU A 174 -9.80 2.26 9.34
CA GLU A 174 -11.03 1.72 9.93
C GLU A 174 -11.95 1.19 8.80
N GLY A 175 -12.39 -0.06 8.92
CA GLY A 175 -13.25 -0.73 7.93
C GLY A 175 -12.51 -1.46 6.80
N THR A 176 -11.23 -1.16 6.56
CA THR A 176 -10.44 -1.76 5.47
C THR A 176 -9.26 -2.61 6.00
N GLY A 177 -8.73 -2.27 7.17
CA GLY A 177 -7.65 -2.99 7.84
C GLY A 177 -6.28 -2.38 7.61
N TRP A 178 -5.22 -3.18 7.72
CA TRP A 178 -3.84 -2.73 7.50
C TRP A 178 -3.56 -2.45 6.02
N ARG A 179 -2.90 -1.33 5.74
CA ARG A 179 -2.47 -0.90 4.40
C ARG A 179 -1.03 -0.42 4.42
N LEU A 180 -0.31 -0.61 3.32
CA LEU A 180 1.04 -0.11 3.15
C LEU A 180 1.04 1.41 2.96
N ASN A 181 1.91 2.07 3.72
CA ASN A 181 2.19 3.50 3.64
C ASN A 181 3.61 3.78 3.09
N THR A 182 4.35 2.71 2.77
CA THR A 182 5.65 2.75 2.08
C THR A 182 5.53 1.98 0.78
N LEU A 183 6.07 2.54 -0.31
CA LEU A 183 6.22 1.81 -1.56
C LEU A 183 7.46 0.91 -1.45
N VAL A 184 7.31 -0.37 -1.80
CA VAL A 184 8.37 -1.38 -1.81
C VAL A 184 8.55 -1.89 -3.25
N PHE A 185 9.76 -2.36 -3.60
CA PHE A 185 10.14 -2.72 -4.97
C PHE A 185 10.68 -4.14 -5.07
#